data_AF-A0A1V4RI85-F1
#
_entry.id   AF-A0A1V4RI85-F1
#
_cell.length_a   1.000
_cell.length_b   1.000
_cell.length_c   1.000
_cell.angle_alpha   90.00
_cell.angle_beta   90.00
_cell.angle_gamma   90.00
#
_symmetry.space_group_name_H-M   'P 1'
#
loop_
_entity.id
_entity.type
_entity.pdbx_description
1 polymer ?
#
loop_
_entity_poly.entity_id
_entity_poly.type
_entity_poly.pdbx_seq_one_letter_code
_entity_poly.pdbx_strand_id
1 'polypeptide(L)'
;MCLSGGEKKVESLVARKVIVGVTGSIAAYKSAELVRKLKQRGAEVTAVMTPAASQFISPLTLETLSGKPVASELFPATRRPDILHISLAKWADLMVVAPATANIIGKVAAGIADELLATVIMATQAPVLFAPAMNTAMFSNPILTANISKLRQYGYQFVEPEVGELASGEEGKGRLAPIETILEAIEKLSSRSSELSGKKVLVTAGRTEEDLDPVRFLTNRSSGKMGYALASEAKSRGADVVLVSGPSHLPSPPGVRFISVRNAEQMSQKVKHWFAWCDVLLMAAAVADFRPRKKAASKIKKVRELSLELEKTPDILLEVKPLKGNKIMGLPGGSWTEWLYFSEPESRTPRKSPEAKDKKWANPQRY
;
A
#
# COMPACT_ATOMS: atom_id res chain seq x y z
N MET A 1 -0.92 47.75 -23.48
CA MET A 1 -1.88 46.95 -22.69
C MET A 1 -1.38 45.51 -22.69
N CYS A 2 -0.74 45.09 -21.60
CA CYS A 2 -0.21 43.73 -21.45
C CYS A 2 -1.35 42.74 -21.28
N LEU A 3 -1.40 41.73 -22.13
CA LEU A 3 -2.21 40.53 -21.94
C LEU A 3 -1.47 39.64 -20.95
N SER A 4 -1.91 39.63 -19.69
CA SER A 4 -1.44 38.68 -18.68
C SER A 4 -2.00 37.30 -18.99
N GLY A 5 -1.14 36.39 -19.45
CA GLY A 5 -1.43 34.97 -19.56
C GLY A 5 -1.72 34.39 -18.18
N GLY A 6 -2.99 34.07 -17.93
CA GLY A 6 -3.40 33.33 -16.74
C GLY A 6 -2.92 31.89 -16.84
N GLU A 7 -1.90 31.53 -16.06
CA GLU A 7 -1.60 30.13 -15.76
C GLU A 7 -2.86 29.51 -15.12
N LYS A 8 -3.42 28.49 -15.77
CA LYS A 8 -4.49 27.67 -15.18
C LYS A 8 -3.96 27.09 -13.87
N LYS A 9 -4.63 27.42 -12.76
CA LYS A 9 -4.37 26.80 -11.44
C LYS A 9 -4.49 25.29 -11.58
N VAL A 10 -3.38 24.57 -11.49
CA VAL A 10 -3.36 23.11 -11.44
C VAL A 10 -3.77 22.72 -10.02
N GLU A 11 -5.06 22.40 -9.84
CA GLU A 11 -5.63 21.94 -8.58
C GLU A 11 -5.44 20.42 -8.44
N SER A 12 -4.19 19.97 -8.36
CA SER A 12 -3.82 18.55 -8.28
C SER A 12 -4.04 17.91 -6.91
N LEU A 13 -4.21 18.71 -5.85
CA LEU A 13 -4.25 18.27 -4.45
C LEU A 13 -5.49 18.78 -3.69
N VAL A 14 -6.60 19.04 -4.41
CA VAL A 14 -7.84 19.60 -3.83
C VAL A 14 -8.27 18.86 -2.56
N ALA A 15 -8.44 19.61 -1.48
CA ALA A 15 -8.92 19.15 -0.18
C ALA A 15 -8.09 18.03 0.47
N ARG A 16 -6.88 17.75 -0.02
CA ARG A 16 -5.96 16.81 0.62
C ARG A 16 -5.32 17.42 1.84
N LYS A 17 -5.34 16.69 2.95
CA LYS A 17 -4.76 17.08 4.23
C LYS A 17 -3.30 16.67 4.29
N VAL A 18 -2.41 17.63 4.07
CA VAL A 18 -0.96 17.41 4.00
C VAL A 18 -0.28 17.95 5.26
N ILE A 19 0.45 17.09 5.96
CA ILE A 19 1.38 17.52 7.00
C ILE A 19 2.76 17.80 6.39
N VAL A 20 3.29 19.00 6.63
CA VAL A 20 4.69 19.36 6.30
C VAL A 20 5.53 19.30 7.57
N GLY A 21 6.30 18.23 7.73
CA GLY A 21 7.32 18.08 8.74
C GLY A 21 8.58 18.87 8.41
N VAL A 22 9.05 19.72 9.31
CA VAL A 22 10.26 20.54 9.11
C VAL A 22 11.28 20.20 10.20
N THR A 23 12.52 19.92 9.78
CA THR A 23 13.61 19.58 10.71
C THR A 23 14.76 20.58 10.65
N GLY A 24 15.67 20.53 11.65
CA GLY A 24 16.77 21.47 11.82
C GLY A 24 17.87 21.36 10.75
N SER A 25 17.62 21.93 9.58
CA SER A 25 18.58 22.04 8.47
C SER A 25 18.55 23.46 7.93
N ILE A 26 19.68 23.93 7.40
CA ILE A 26 19.74 25.24 6.73
C ILE A 26 18.73 25.36 5.59
N ALA A 27 18.31 24.24 4.99
CA ALA A 27 17.27 24.21 3.95
C ALA A 27 15.84 24.41 4.50
N ALA A 28 15.65 24.56 5.81
CA ALA A 28 14.32 24.69 6.42
C ALA A 28 13.53 25.89 5.90
N TYR A 29 14.20 26.98 5.49
CA TYR A 29 13.51 28.14 4.89
C TYR A 29 12.77 27.77 3.59
N LYS A 30 13.26 26.78 2.83
CA LYS A 30 12.62 26.33 1.58
C LYS A 30 11.25 25.68 1.82
N SER A 31 10.98 25.22 3.05
CA SER A 31 9.67 24.68 3.44
C SER A 31 8.58 25.73 3.35
N ALA A 32 8.90 27.03 3.48
CA ALA A 32 7.94 28.11 3.27
C ALA A 32 7.41 28.10 1.82
N GLU A 33 8.30 27.93 0.84
CA GLU A 33 7.90 27.83 -0.56
C GLU A 33 7.07 26.56 -0.82
N LEU A 34 7.47 25.42 -0.23
CA LEU A 34 6.70 24.17 -0.33
C LEU A 34 5.27 24.33 0.20
N VAL A 35 5.10 24.92 1.39
CA VAL A 35 3.77 25.18 1.97
C VAL A 35 2.94 26.07 1.05
N ARG A 36 3.54 27.15 0.52
CA ARG A 36 2.86 28.06 -0.41
C ARG A 36 2.39 27.32 -1.67
N LYS A 37 3.24 26.49 -2.28
CA LYS A 37 2.92 25.76 -3.51
C LYS A 37 1.89 24.65 -3.30
N LEU A 38 1.91 23.97 -2.14
CA LEU A 38 0.89 23.00 -1.76
C LEU A 38 -0.49 23.67 -1.61
N LYS A 39 -0.55 24.84 -0.95
CA LYS A 39 -1.78 25.64 -0.85
C LYS A 39 -2.29 26.10 -2.22
N GLN A 40 -1.40 26.51 -3.12
CA GLN A 40 -1.78 26.89 -4.49
C GLN A 40 -2.40 25.74 -5.29
N ARG A 41 -2.00 24.49 -5.01
CA ARG A 41 -2.55 23.25 -5.59
C ARG A 41 -3.83 22.74 -4.90
N GLY A 42 -4.37 23.50 -3.94
CA GLY A 42 -5.64 23.20 -3.28
C GLY A 42 -5.54 22.32 -2.04
N ALA A 43 -4.34 22.01 -1.55
CA ALA A 43 -4.15 21.21 -0.34
C ALA A 43 -4.51 21.99 0.93
N GLU A 44 -5.08 21.30 1.92
CA GLU A 44 -5.09 21.75 3.31
C GLU A 44 -3.76 21.41 3.96
N VAL A 45 -3.00 22.42 4.39
CA VAL A 45 -1.65 22.23 4.91
C VAL A 45 -1.59 22.58 6.39
N THR A 46 -0.97 21.71 7.20
CA THR A 46 -0.50 22.03 8.56
C THR A 46 0.98 21.67 8.65
N ALA A 47 1.77 22.49 9.33
CA ALA A 47 3.19 22.21 9.54
C ALA A 47 3.46 21.69 10.95
N VAL A 48 4.38 20.71 11.03
CA VAL A 48 4.89 20.17 12.29
C VAL A 48 6.40 20.37 12.30
N MET A 49 6.92 21.11 13.28
CA MET A 49 8.33 21.51 13.34
C MET A 49 9.05 20.80 14.48
N THR A 50 10.30 20.41 14.26
CA THR A 50 11.17 20.07 15.40
C THR A 50 11.65 21.33 16.11
N PRO A 51 12.06 21.26 17.40
CA PRO A 51 12.67 22.40 18.08
C PRO A 51 13.87 22.98 17.31
N ALA A 52 14.70 22.12 16.71
CA ALA A 52 15.85 22.53 15.91
C ALA A 52 15.46 23.27 14.61
N ALA A 53 14.31 22.94 14.00
CA ALA A 53 13.82 23.66 12.81
C ALA A 53 13.49 25.13 13.11
N SER A 54 13.00 25.39 14.33
CA SER A 54 12.60 26.74 14.77
C SER A 54 13.80 27.71 14.91
N GLN A 55 15.02 27.19 14.90
CA GLN A 55 16.25 28.00 14.87
C GLN A 55 16.58 28.53 13.46
N PHE A 56 16.00 27.94 12.40
CA PHE A 56 16.28 28.30 11.01
C PHE A 56 15.11 29.04 10.34
N ILE A 57 13.88 28.77 10.77
CA ILE A 57 12.67 29.43 10.27
C ILE A 57 11.68 29.59 11.43
N SER A 58 11.06 30.76 11.54
CA SER A 58 10.05 31.00 12.58
C SER A 58 8.75 30.23 12.27
N PRO A 59 8.11 29.60 13.27
CA PRO A 59 6.78 29.01 13.13
C PRO A 59 5.76 29.97 12.49
N LEU A 60 5.81 31.27 12.84
CA LEU A 60 4.91 32.30 12.33
C LEU A 60 4.89 32.37 10.79
N THR A 61 6.03 32.15 10.14
CA THR A 61 6.11 32.13 8.68
C THR A 61 5.26 31.01 8.08
N LEU A 62 5.35 29.81 8.66
CA LEU A 62 4.59 28.66 8.17
C LEU A 62 3.11 28.77 8.57
N GLU A 63 2.79 29.35 9.72
CA GLU A 63 1.41 29.64 10.13
C GLU A 63 0.73 30.58 9.14
N THR A 64 1.40 31.68 8.78
CA THR A 64 0.90 32.66 7.83
C THR A 64 0.66 32.04 6.45
N LEU A 65 1.58 31.22 5.96
CA LEU A 65 1.48 30.62 4.63
C LEU A 65 0.47 29.47 4.57
N SER A 66 0.36 28.67 5.62
CA SER A 66 -0.59 27.54 5.69
C SER A 66 -2.02 27.99 6.04
N GLY A 67 -2.15 29.09 6.78
CA GLY A 67 -3.41 29.52 7.40
C GLY A 67 -3.84 28.63 8.56
N LYS A 68 -2.93 27.81 9.12
CA LYS A 68 -3.19 26.92 10.26
C LYS A 68 -2.07 27.07 11.30
N PRO A 69 -2.36 26.82 12.58
CA PRO A 69 -1.32 26.80 13.60
C PRO A 69 -0.25 25.76 13.31
N VAL A 70 0.99 26.08 13.63
CA VAL A 70 2.12 25.14 13.58
C VAL A 70 2.15 24.37 14.89
N ALA A 71 2.47 23.08 14.82
CA ALA A 71 2.68 22.26 16.00
C ALA A 71 4.17 21.94 16.15
N SER A 72 4.73 22.17 17.35
CA SER A 72 6.17 21.98 17.60
C SER A 72 6.46 21.17 18.87
N GLU A 73 5.50 21.07 19.80
CA GLU A 73 5.70 20.46 21.11
C GLU A 73 4.80 19.23 21.30
N LEU A 74 5.37 18.18 21.88
CA LEU A 74 4.63 16.95 22.20
C LEU A 74 3.66 17.18 23.37
N PHE A 75 4.02 18.05 24.31
CA PHE A 75 3.26 18.38 25.52
C PHE A 75 3.06 19.91 25.66
N PRO A 76 2.21 20.53 24.82
CA PRO A 76 2.01 21.97 24.84
C PRO A 76 1.28 22.43 26.11
N ALA A 77 1.76 23.48 26.76
CA ALA A 77 1.17 24.01 28.01
C ALA A 77 -0.24 24.60 27.84
N THR A 78 -0.51 25.21 26.68
CA THR A 78 -1.72 26.01 26.41
C THR A 78 -2.79 25.24 25.63
N ARG A 79 -2.48 24.03 25.17
CA ARG A 79 -3.43 23.16 24.50
C ARG A 79 -3.66 21.94 25.37
N ARG A 80 -4.89 21.77 25.84
CA ARG A 80 -5.45 20.44 26.07
C ARG A 80 -6.27 20.06 24.83
N PRO A 81 -5.73 19.28 23.89
CA PRO A 81 -6.57 18.61 22.92
C PRO A 81 -6.54 17.11 23.20
N ASP A 82 -7.42 16.38 22.56
CA ASP A 82 -7.18 14.99 22.21
C ASP A 82 -5.71 14.76 21.85
N ILE A 83 -5.17 13.60 22.21
CA ILE A 83 -3.76 13.22 22.07
C ILE A 83 -3.17 13.77 20.75
N LEU A 84 -2.47 14.92 20.79
CA LEU A 84 -2.23 15.78 19.62
C LEU A 84 -1.56 15.03 18.46
N HIS A 85 -0.56 14.20 18.79
CA HIS A 85 0.16 13.41 17.80
C HIS A 85 -0.74 12.38 17.11
N ILE A 86 -1.74 11.81 17.81
CA ILE A 86 -2.75 10.91 17.23
C ILE A 86 -3.74 11.69 16.37
N SER A 87 -4.18 12.86 16.81
CA SER A 87 -5.11 13.71 16.05
C SER A 87 -4.50 14.18 14.74
N LEU A 88 -3.23 14.62 14.76
CA LEU A 88 -2.47 14.96 13.56
C LEU A 88 -2.27 13.74 12.66
N ALA A 89 -1.87 12.60 13.22
CA ALA A 89 -1.68 11.36 12.48
C ALA A 89 -2.96 10.88 11.76
N LYS A 90 -4.13 10.99 12.41
CA LYS A 90 -5.43 10.66 11.80
C LYS A 90 -5.92 11.72 10.81
N TRP A 91 -5.50 12.97 10.99
CA TRP A 91 -5.90 14.07 10.13
C TRP A 91 -5.19 14.03 8.77
N ALA A 92 -3.94 13.57 8.72
CA ALA A 92 -3.14 13.55 7.50
C ALA A 92 -3.65 12.51 6.48
N ASP A 93 -3.82 12.93 5.23
CA ASP A 93 -3.92 12.05 4.05
C ASP A 93 -2.53 11.70 3.50
N LEU A 94 -1.56 12.60 3.71
CA LEU A 94 -0.15 12.45 3.33
C LEU A 94 0.73 13.28 4.25
N MET A 95 1.94 12.80 4.50
CA MET A 95 2.96 13.54 5.24
C MET A 95 4.24 13.67 4.41
N VAL A 96 4.79 14.88 4.35
CA VAL A 96 6.12 15.14 3.76
C VAL A 96 7.03 15.72 4.83
N VAL A 97 8.24 15.20 4.97
CA VAL A 97 9.28 15.75 5.84
C VAL A 97 10.35 16.40 4.96
N ALA A 98 10.35 17.72 4.89
CA ALA A 98 11.20 18.49 4.00
C ALA A 98 11.61 19.81 4.68
N PRO A 99 12.91 20.01 4.98
CA PRO A 99 13.99 19.04 4.89
C PRO A 99 13.88 17.93 5.96
N ALA A 100 14.33 16.73 5.62
CA ALA A 100 14.56 15.62 6.54
C ALA A 100 16.06 15.50 6.86
N THR A 101 16.45 15.76 8.11
CA THR A 101 17.82 15.55 8.57
C THR A 101 18.13 14.06 8.80
N ALA A 102 19.41 13.71 8.88
CA ALA A 102 19.83 12.37 9.30
C ALA A 102 19.25 11.98 10.68
N ASN A 103 19.05 12.95 11.57
CA ASN A 103 18.51 12.74 12.90
C ASN A 103 17.07 12.20 12.87
N ILE A 104 16.15 12.85 12.14
CA ILE A 104 14.76 12.36 12.06
C ILE A 104 14.69 11.01 11.35
N ILE A 105 15.50 10.80 10.30
CA ILE A 105 15.55 9.53 9.57
C ILE A 105 16.05 8.41 10.50
N GLY A 106 17.10 8.67 11.28
CA GLY A 106 17.63 7.72 12.26
C GLY A 106 16.62 7.39 13.36
N LYS A 107 15.95 8.40 13.92
CA LYS A 107 14.92 8.22 14.94
C LYS A 107 13.78 7.34 14.43
N VAL A 108 13.23 7.64 13.25
CA VAL A 108 12.13 6.85 12.67
C VAL A 108 12.59 5.42 12.36
N ALA A 109 13.80 5.25 11.80
CA ALA A 109 14.35 3.91 11.53
C ALA A 109 14.58 3.08 12.79
N ALA A 110 14.87 3.72 13.93
CA ALA A 110 15.07 3.08 15.22
C ALA A 110 13.78 2.94 16.06
N GLY A 111 12.67 3.54 15.63
CA GLY A 111 11.43 3.57 16.41
C GLY A 111 11.50 4.50 17.64
N ILE A 112 12.25 5.60 17.53
CA ILE A 112 12.34 6.63 18.57
C ILE A 112 11.30 7.71 18.28
N ALA A 113 10.37 7.92 19.21
CA ALA A 113 9.26 8.89 19.13
C ALA A 113 9.29 9.88 20.31
N ASP A 114 10.44 10.51 20.50
CA ASP A 114 10.77 11.42 21.62
C ASP A 114 10.40 12.89 21.36
N GLU A 115 9.98 13.23 20.14
CA GLU A 115 9.52 14.57 19.76
C GLU A 115 8.25 14.49 18.91
N LEU A 116 7.45 15.57 18.91
CA LEU A 116 6.13 15.59 18.26
C LEU A 116 6.17 15.06 16.83
N LEU A 117 7.12 15.54 16.01
CA LEU A 117 7.24 15.13 14.62
C LEU A 117 7.46 13.61 14.49
N ALA A 118 8.41 13.05 15.26
CA ALA A 118 8.69 11.61 15.23
C ALA A 118 7.51 10.78 15.74
N THR A 119 6.82 11.26 16.78
CA THR A 119 5.61 10.61 17.31
C THR A 119 4.46 10.61 16.30
N VAL A 120 4.26 11.70 15.55
CA VAL A 120 3.26 11.77 14.47
C VAL A 120 3.62 10.80 13.34
N ILE A 121 4.89 10.76 12.91
CA ILE A 121 5.36 9.83 11.87
C ILE A 121 5.12 8.37 12.30
N MET A 122 5.38 8.04 13.57
CA MET A 122 5.18 6.69 14.09
C MET A 122 3.70 6.29 14.15
N ALA A 123 2.81 7.25 14.44
CA ALA A 123 1.39 7.00 14.63
C ALA A 123 0.57 7.02 13.32
N THR A 124 1.07 7.68 12.27
CA THR A 124 0.30 7.87 11.04
C THR A 124 0.20 6.60 10.20
N GLN A 125 -0.96 6.41 9.56
CA GLN A 125 -1.15 5.42 8.50
C GLN A 125 -1.06 6.04 7.11
N ALA A 126 -0.93 7.37 7.02
CA ALA A 126 -0.78 8.07 5.76
C ALA A 126 0.60 7.77 5.14
N PRO A 127 0.73 7.80 3.80
CA PRO A 127 2.04 7.74 3.15
C PRO A 127 2.96 8.86 3.65
N VAL A 128 4.20 8.51 3.96
CA VAL A 128 5.23 9.44 4.43
C VAL A 128 6.35 9.55 3.39
N LEU A 129 6.63 10.78 2.96
CA LEU A 129 7.71 11.13 2.04
C LEU A 129 8.80 11.91 2.77
N PHE A 130 10.04 11.43 2.74
CA PHE A 130 11.20 12.17 3.22
C PHE A 130 11.92 12.87 2.06
N ALA A 131 12.27 14.14 2.22
CA ALA A 131 13.17 14.88 1.33
C ALA A 131 14.45 15.22 2.11
N PRO A 132 15.49 14.38 2.04
CA PRO A 132 16.70 14.55 2.83
C PRO A 132 17.46 15.83 2.48
N ALA A 133 18.06 16.46 3.49
CA ALA A 133 19.00 17.57 3.29
C ALA A 133 20.09 17.59 4.37
N MET A 134 21.35 17.38 3.98
CA MET A 134 22.50 17.29 4.87
C MET A 134 23.82 17.39 4.08
N ASN A 135 24.96 17.47 4.78
CA ASN A 135 26.27 17.43 4.13
C ASN A 135 26.52 16.08 3.43
N THR A 136 27.33 16.09 2.36
CA THR A 136 27.66 14.89 1.57
C THR A 136 28.18 13.72 2.40
N ALA A 137 29.08 13.97 3.37
CA ALA A 137 29.64 12.94 4.23
C ALA A 137 28.58 12.32 5.16
N MET A 138 27.58 13.10 5.57
CA MET A 138 26.43 12.57 6.31
C MET A 138 25.54 11.73 5.39
N PHE A 139 25.29 12.21 4.17
CA PHE A 139 24.42 11.50 3.22
C PHE A 139 25.02 10.17 2.76
N SER A 140 26.35 10.11 2.56
CA SER A 140 27.09 8.89 2.22
C SER A 140 27.38 7.98 3.41
N ASN A 141 26.97 8.36 4.62
CA ASN A 141 27.22 7.55 5.81
C ASN A 141 26.51 6.18 5.69
N PRO A 142 27.20 5.05 5.95
CA PRO A 142 26.62 3.72 5.82
C PRO A 142 25.44 3.48 6.76
N ILE A 143 25.42 4.10 7.95
CA ILE A 143 24.31 4.00 8.90
C ILE A 143 23.06 4.67 8.33
N LEU A 144 23.20 5.87 7.76
CA LEU A 144 22.08 6.55 7.11
C LEU A 144 21.58 5.76 5.91
N THR A 145 22.48 5.25 5.09
CA THR A 145 22.14 4.43 3.92
C THR A 145 21.34 3.19 4.33
N ALA A 146 21.75 2.51 5.41
CA ALA A 146 21.02 1.39 5.99
C ALA A 146 19.64 1.81 6.54
N ASN A 147 19.55 2.97 7.21
CA ASN A 147 18.29 3.51 7.72
C ASN A 147 17.30 3.83 6.59
N ILE A 148 17.75 4.51 5.52
CA ILE A 148 16.92 4.80 4.35
C ILE A 148 16.44 3.50 3.69
N SER A 149 17.34 2.54 3.52
CA SER A 149 17.00 1.23 2.92
C SER A 149 15.98 0.47 3.77
N LYS A 150 16.16 0.45 5.09
CA LYS A 150 15.22 -0.14 6.05
C LYS A 150 13.85 0.53 5.93
N LEU A 151 13.80 1.86 5.97
CA LEU A 151 12.53 2.61 5.88
C LEU A 151 11.82 2.38 4.54
N ARG A 152 12.54 2.31 3.42
CA ARG A 152 11.94 1.94 2.12
C ARG A 152 11.26 0.58 2.15
N GLN A 153 11.84 -0.42 2.84
CA GLN A 153 11.22 -1.74 3.00
C GLN A 153 9.92 -1.70 3.81
N TYR A 154 9.78 -0.74 4.73
CA TYR A 154 8.54 -0.49 5.48
C TYR A 154 7.55 0.44 4.76
N GLY A 155 7.81 0.79 3.49
CA GLY A 155 6.88 1.56 2.66
C GLY A 155 7.09 3.08 2.68
N TYR A 156 8.04 3.59 3.48
CA TYR A 156 8.41 5.01 3.47
C TYR A 156 9.03 5.40 2.13
N GLN A 157 8.74 6.62 1.68
CA GLN A 157 9.16 7.12 0.38
C GLN A 157 10.23 8.19 0.56
N PHE A 158 11.10 8.35 -0.45
CA PHE A 158 12.22 9.30 -0.40
C PHE A 158 12.35 10.03 -1.73
N VAL A 159 12.54 11.35 -1.68
CA VAL A 159 13.07 12.15 -2.78
C VAL A 159 14.59 12.19 -2.63
N GLU A 160 15.34 11.84 -3.67
CA GLU A 160 16.80 11.91 -3.61
C GLU A 160 17.27 13.38 -3.52
N PRO A 161 18.27 13.70 -2.70
CA PRO A 161 18.86 15.04 -2.68
C PRO A 161 19.64 15.31 -3.98
N GLU A 162 19.78 16.59 -4.28
CA GLU A 162 20.59 17.06 -5.41
C GLU A 162 22.07 17.12 -5.09
N VAL A 163 22.86 17.15 -6.16
CA VAL A 163 24.27 17.55 -6.15
C VAL A 163 24.33 19.07 -6.33
N GLY A 164 25.13 19.73 -5.51
CA GLY A 164 25.43 21.14 -5.69
C GLY A 164 26.19 21.70 -4.51
N GLU A 165 26.38 23.02 -4.51
CA GLU A 165 27.05 23.72 -3.41
C GLU A 165 26.27 23.58 -2.10
N LEU A 166 26.99 23.18 -1.05
CA LEU A 166 26.49 22.97 0.30
C LEU A 166 26.91 24.14 1.20
N ALA A 167 26.27 24.24 2.37
CA ALA A 167 26.61 25.29 3.35
C ALA A 167 28.05 25.19 3.90
N SER A 168 28.73 24.05 3.72
CA SER A 168 30.16 23.91 4.03
C SER A 168 31.08 24.59 3.00
N GLY A 169 30.54 25.07 1.87
CA GLY A 169 31.31 25.54 0.71
C GLY A 169 31.79 24.42 -0.21
N GLU A 170 31.49 23.16 0.12
CA GLU A 170 31.80 22.00 -0.71
C GLU A 170 30.69 21.73 -1.73
N GLU A 171 31.05 21.15 -2.87
CA GLU A 171 30.09 20.64 -3.84
C GLU A 171 29.87 19.14 -3.63
N GLY A 172 28.61 18.70 -3.54
CA GLY A 172 28.31 17.27 -3.45
C GLY A 172 26.83 16.94 -3.23
N LYS A 173 26.55 15.64 -3.12
CA LYS A 173 25.18 15.11 -2.99
C LYS A 173 24.68 15.27 -1.57
N GLY A 174 23.60 16.03 -1.38
CA GLY A 174 23.05 16.27 -0.04
C GLY A 174 22.18 17.53 0.06
N ARG A 175 22.15 18.35 -0.99
CA ARG A 175 21.29 19.52 -1.09
C ARG A 175 19.83 19.09 -1.18
N LEU A 176 18.93 19.77 -0.47
CA LEU A 176 17.49 19.51 -0.57
C LEU A 176 17.06 19.58 -2.04
N ALA A 177 16.34 18.56 -2.50
CA ALA A 177 15.76 18.51 -3.84
C ALA A 177 14.94 19.77 -4.16
N PRO A 178 14.75 20.12 -5.45
CA PRO A 178 13.93 21.25 -5.85
C PRO A 178 12.51 21.06 -5.34
N ILE A 179 11.87 22.18 -4.99
CA ILE A 179 10.50 22.15 -4.48
C ILE A 179 9.55 21.49 -5.50
N GLU A 180 9.76 21.70 -6.81
CA GLU A 180 8.94 21.04 -7.84
C GLU A 180 9.10 19.52 -7.84
N THR A 181 10.32 18.99 -7.70
CA THR A 181 10.55 17.54 -7.61
C THR A 181 9.88 16.94 -6.36
N ILE A 182 9.89 17.68 -5.24
CA ILE A 182 9.17 17.26 -4.03
C ILE A 182 7.66 17.27 -4.28
N LEU A 183 7.13 18.29 -4.95
CA LEU A 183 5.71 18.40 -5.29
C LEU A 183 5.23 17.28 -6.22
N GLU A 184 5.99 16.98 -7.28
CA GLU A 184 5.71 15.86 -8.18
C GLU A 184 5.65 14.52 -7.43
N ALA A 185 6.57 14.30 -6.49
CA ALA A 185 6.57 13.11 -5.65
C ALA A 185 5.34 13.07 -4.73
N ILE A 186 4.92 14.21 -4.14
CA ILE A 186 3.71 14.31 -3.34
C ILE A 186 2.45 14.01 -4.17
N GLU A 187 2.35 14.57 -5.38
CA GLU A 187 1.23 14.36 -6.29
C GLU A 187 1.12 12.89 -6.71
N LYS A 188 2.25 12.26 -7.06
CA LYS A 188 2.31 10.84 -7.40
C LYS A 188 1.91 9.91 -6.24
N LEU A 189 2.27 10.28 -5.01
CA LEU A 189 1.82 9.53 -3.83
C LEU A 189 0.33 9.73 -3.57
N SER A 190 -0.15 10.96 -3.76
CA SER A 190 -1.56 11.30 -3.57
C SER A 190 -2.47 10.62 -4.61
N SER A 191 -2.02 10.50 -5.86
CA SER A 191 -2.78 9.84 -6.93
C SER A 191 -2.97 8.35 -6.65
N ARG A 192 -1.90 7.66 -6.22
CA ARG A 192 -1.95 6.23 -5.87
C ARG A 192 -2.99 5.93 -4.79
N SER A 193 -3.09 6.79 -3.78
CA SER A 193 -4.02 6.60 -2.65
C SER A 193 -5.50 6.71 -3.00
N SER A 194 -5.85 7.18 -4.22
CA SER A 194 -7.24 7.32 -4.67
C SER A 194 -7.57 6.62 -5.98
N GLU A 195 -6.62 5.94 -6.62
CA GLU A 195 -6.84 5.27 -7.91
C GLU A 195 -8.03 4.31 -7.90
N LEU A 196 -8.28 3.65 -6.78
CA LEU A 196 -9.38 2.70 -6.63
C LEU A 196 -10.53 3.25 -5.76
N SER A 197 -10.56 4.55 -5.50
CA SER A 197 -11.65 5.16 -4.74
C SER A 197 -13.00 4.89 -5.40
N GLY A 198 -13.97 4.43 -4.60
CA GLY A 198 -15.29 4.02 -5.07
C GLY A 198 -15.35 2.68 -5.82
N LYS A 199 -14.22 2.00 -6.02
CA LYS A 199 -14.19 0.65 -6.60
C LYS A 199 -14.41 -0.41 -5.53
N LYS A 200 -15.20 -1.43 -5.85
CA LYS A 200 -15.49 -2.57 -5.00
C LYS A 200 -14.64 -3.76 -5.43
N VAL A 201 -13.68 -4.16 -4.61
CA VAL A 201 -12.72 -5.22 -4.92
C VAL A 201 -13.00 -6.45 -4.04
N LEU A 202 -13.28 -7.57 -4.68
CA LEU A 202 -13.41 -8.88 -4.04
C LEU A 202 -12.10 -9.65 -4.25
N VAL A 203 -11.51 -10.14 -3.17
CA VAL A 203 -10.27 -10.91 -3.20
C VAL A 203 -10.50 -12.27 -2.55
N THR A 204 -10.04 -13.35 -3.19
CA THR A 204 -9.93 -14.67 -2.54
C THR A 204 -8.50 -14.91 -2.06
N ALA A 205 -8.33 -15.52 -0.89
CA ALA A 205 -7.00 -15.87 -0.37
C ALA A 205 -7.00 -17.17 0.44
N GLY A 206 -5.81 -17.59 0.84
CA GLY A 206 -5.60 -18.79 1.67
C GLY A 206 -5.73 -20.09 0.87
N ARG A 207 -5.77 -21.20 1.61
CA ARG A 207 -6.01 -22.56 1.10
C ARG A 207 -7.41 -23.03 1.46
N THR A 208 -7.95 -24.01 0.77
CA THR A 208 -9.14 -24.73 1.26
C THR A 208 -8.75 -26.03 1.93
N GLU A 209 -9.49 -26.40 2.98
CA GLU A 209 -9.33 -27.62 3.77
C GLU A 209 -10.57 -28.51 3.58
N GLU A 210 -10.39 -29.62 2.85
CA GLU A 210 -11.46 -30.59 2.55
C GLU A 210 -11.42 -31.73 3.57
N ASP A 211 -12.36 -31.71 4.53
CA ASP A 211 -12.38 -32.66 5.65
C ASP A 211 -12.57 -34.11 5.19
N LEU A 212 -11.67 -34.99 5.62
CA LEU A 212 -11.78 -36.45 5.49
C LEU A 212 -12.65 -37.01 6.63
N ASP A 213 -12.36 -36.55 7.84
CA ASP A 213 -13.01 -36.88 9.10
C ASP A 213 -12.93 -35.64 10.03
N PRO A 214 -13.44 -35.67 11.27
CA PRO A 214 -13.36 -34.50 12.17
C PRO A 214 -11.95 -34.08 12.60
N VAL A 215 -10.91 -34.84 12.25
CA VAL A 215 -9.52 -34.64 12.70
C VAL A 215 -8.58 -34.34 11.53
N ARG A 216 -8.88 -34.85 10.34
CA ARG A 216 -7.99 -34.82 9.17
C ARG A 216 -8.69 -34.18 7.98
N PHE A 217 -7.91 -33.47 7.17
CA PHE A 217 -8.38 -32.81 5.96
C PHE A 217 -7.31 -32.88 4.87
N LEU A 218 -7.74 -32.74 3.62
CA LEU A 218 -6.90 -32.54 2.45
C LEU A 218 -6.75 -31.04 2.19
N THR A 219 -5.53 -30.57 1.95
CA THR A 219 -5.24 -29.16 1.66
C THR A 219 -4.00 -29.04 0.78
N ASN A 220 -3.81 -27.86 0.18
CA ASN A 220 -2.54 -27.44 -0.38
C ASN A 220 -1.69 -26.64 0.64
N ARG A 221 -0.49 -26.21 0.22
CA ARG A 221 0.49 -25.51 1.06
C ARG A 221 0.41 -23.97 0.97
N SER A 222 -0.67 -23.42 0.43
CA SER A 222 -0.77 -21.96 0.27
C SER A 222 -0.70 -21.26 1.63
N SER A 223 0.11 -20.21 1.69
CA SER A 223 0.24 -19.33 2.86
C SER A 223 -0.80 -18.21 2.86
N GLY A 224 -1.44 -17.94 1.72
CA GLY A 224 -2.36 -16.82 1.53
C GLY A 224 -1.70 -15.44 1.36
N LYS A 225 -0.37 -15.32 1.52
CA LYS A 225 0.37 -14.03 1.51
C LYS A 225 0.01 -13.12 0.34
N MET A 226 -0.09 -13.70 -0.86
CA MET A 226 -0.41 -12.94 -2.08
C MET A 226 -1.81 -12.32 -2.03
N GLY A 227 -2.84 -13.09 -1.69
CA GLY A 227 -4.21 -12.56 -1.62
C GLY A 227 -4.37 -11.51 -0.51
N TYR A 228 -3.70 -11.68 0.62
CA TYR A 228 -3.70 -10.69 1.70
C TYR A 228 -2.99 -9.39 1.27
N ALA A 229 -1.86 -9.49 0.56
CA ALA A 229 -1.16 -8.33 0.03
C ALA A 229 -2.02 -7.58 -1.01
N LEU A 230 -2.69 -8.30 -1.91
CA LEU A 230 -3.62 -7.71 -2.89
C LEU A 230 -4.78 -6.98 -2.21
N ALA A 231 -5.38 -7.58 -1.18
CA ALA A 231 -6.45 -6.95 -0.42
C ALA A 231 -5.99 -5.68 0.32
N SER A 232 -4.82 -5.74 0.95
CA SER A 232 -4.22 -4.58 1.63
C SER A 232 -3.88 -3.45 0.67
N GLU A 233 -3.32 -3.77 -0.50
CA GLU A 233 -2.96 -2.78 -1.51
C GLU A 233 -4.20 -2.18 -2.19
N ALA A 234 -5.22 -2.99 -2.49
CA ALA A 234 -6.48 -2.45 -2.99
C ALA A 234 -7.09 -1.46 -1.98
N LYS A 235 -7.02 -1.80 -0.68
CA LYS A 235 -7.53 -0.93 0.39
C LYS A 235 -6.71 0.35 0.53
N SER A 236 -5.38 0.27 0.44
CA SER A 236 -4.48 1.44 0.54
C SER A 236 -4.68 2.43 -0.62
N ARG A 237 -5.14 1.95 -1.79
CA ARG A 237 -5.52 2.76 -2.96
C ARG A 237 -6.97 3.27 -2.93
N GLY A 238 -7.68 3.07 -1.82
CA GLY A 238 -9.01 3.63 -1.59
C GLY A 238 -10.18 2.74 -1.97
N ALA A 239 -9.97 1.46 -2.33
CA ALA A 239 -11.06 0.55 -2.65
C ALA A 239 -11.90 0.15 -1.42
N ASP A 240 -13.15 -0.19 -1.67
CA ASP A 240 -13.95 -1.01 -0.75
C ASP A 240 -13.61 -2.48 -0.98
N VAL A 241 -13.02 -3.13 0.01
CA VAL A 241 -12.46 -4.48 -0.16
C VAL A 241 -13.21 -5.51 0.68
N VAL A 242 -13.58 -6.61 0.02
CA VAL A 242 -14.04 -7.86 0.67
C VAL A 242 -12.98 -8.93 0.43
N LEU A 243 -12.48 -9.53 1.51
CA LEU A 243 -11.52 -10.63 1.47
C LEU A 243 -12.19 -11.93 1.94
N VAL A 244 -12.41 -12.86 1.01
CA VAL A 244 -12.88 -14.22 1.31
C VAL A 244 -11.66 -15.12 1.43
N SER A 245 -11.31 -15.53 2.65
CA SER A 245 -10.10 -16.32 2.88
C SER A 245 -10.39 -17.67 3.50
N GLY A 246 -9.75 -18.68 2.92
CA GLY A 246 -9.52 -19.95 3.60
C GLY A 246 -8.50 -19.83 4.75
N PRO A 247 -8.20 -20.92 5.48
CA PRO A 247 -7.26 -20.87 6.60
C PRO A 247 -5.88 -20.29 6.24
N SER A 248 -5.37 -19.39 7.09
CA SER A 248 -4.04 -18.79 7.04
C SER A 248 -3.62 -18.32 8.43
N HIS A 249 -2.32 -18.17 8.67
CA HIS A 249 -1.76 -17.56 9.88
C HIS A 249 -1.66 -16.03 9.82
N LEU A 250 -2.16 -15.42 8.74
CA LEU A 250 -2.06 -13.98 8.52
C LEU A 250 -3.23 -13.23 9.18
N PRO A 251 -2.97 -12.09 9.85
CA PRO A 251 -4.03 -11.25 10.38
C PRO A 251 -4.85 -10.61 9.26
N SER A 252 -6.13 -10.36 9.51
CA SER A 252 -6.97 -9.62 8.58
C SER A 252 -6.39 -8.22 8.33
N PRO A 253 -6.26 -7.77 7.07
CA PRO A 253 -5.83 -6.41 6.79
C PRO A 253 -6.81 -5.37 7.38
N PRO A 254 -6.32 -4.25 7.95
CA PRO A 254 -7.18 -3.19 8.48
C PRO A 254 -8.12 -2.62 7.41
N GLY A 255 -9.36 -2.30 7.79
CA GLY A 255 -10.34 -1.65 6.91
C GLY A 255 -10.87 -2.53 5.76
N VAL A 256 -10.50 -3.81 5.73
CA VAL A 256 -11.03 -4.81 4.80
C VAL A 256 -12.14 -5.61 5.46
N ARG A 257 -13.22 -5.90 4.74
CA ARG A 257 -14.28 -6.81 5.21
C ARG A 257 -13.82 -8.26 5.04
N PHE A 258 -13.48 -8.91 6.15
CA PHE A 258 -12.98 -10.28 6.15
C PHE A 258 -14.09 -11.32 6.29
N ILE A 259 -14.03 -12.36 5.47
CA ILE A 259 -14.98 -13.49 5.46
C ILE A 259 -14.17 -14.78 5.49
N SER A 260 -14.27 -15.50 6.60
CA SER A 260 -13.63 -16.80 6.76
C SER A 260 -14.47 -17.89 6.10
N VAL A 261 -13.79 -18.76 5.36
CA VAL A 261 -14.32 -20.02 4.81
C VAL A 261 -13.34 -21.14 5.10
N ARG A 262 -13.80 -22.38 5.09
CA ARG A 262 -12.96 -23.55 5.34
C ARG A 262 -12.66 -24.32 4.06
N ASN A 263 -13.69 -24.61 3.27
CA ASN A 263 -13.61 -25.49 2.09
C ASN A 263 -13.98 -24.76 0.78
N ALA A 264 -13.76 -25.45 -0.34
CA ALA A 264 -14.03 -24.93 -1.69
C ALA A 264 -15.50 -24.56 -1.90
N GLU A 265 -16.43 -25.34 -1.34
CA GLU A 265 -17.87 -25.11 -1.43
C GLU A 265 -18.27 -23.79 -0.75
N GLN A 266 -17.83 -23.57 0.48
CA GLN A 266 -18.08 -22.33 1.22
C GLN A 266 -17.44 -21.13 0.52
N MET A 267 -16.22 -21.31 -0.02
CA MET A 267 -15.57 -20.26 -0.80
C MET A 267 -16.38 -19.92 -2.06
N SER A 268 -16.82 -20.91 -2.84
CA SER A 268 -17.69 -20.72 -4.01
C SER A 268 -18.93 -19.92 -3.65
N GLN A 269 -19.66 -20.34 -2.60
CA GLN A 269 -20.90 -19.69 -2.18
C GLN A 269 -20.68 -18.23 -1.79
N LYS A 270 -19.63 -17.93 -1.02
CA LYS A 270 -19.30 -16.55 -0.63
C LYS A 270 -18.83 -15.71 -1.82
N VAL A 271 -18.02 -16.29 -2.71
CA VAL A 271 -17.58 -15.58 -3.92
C VAL A 271 -18.78 -15.25 -4.78
N LYS A 272 -19.68 -16.19 -5.09
CA LYS A 272 -20.92 -15.95 -5.86
C LYS A 272 -21.77 -14.84 -5.25
N HIS A 273 -21.97 -14.87 -3.93
CA HIS A 273 -22.75 -13.85 -3.24
C HIS A 273 -22.12 -12.45 -3.38
N TRP A 274 -20.82 -12.32 -3.16
CA TRP A 274 -20.13 -11.02 -3.22
C TRP A 274 -19.78 -10.58 -4.64
N PHE A 275 -19.81 -11.49 -5.61
CA PHE A 275 -19.52 -11.19 -7.01
C PHE A 275 -20.54 -10.22 -7.60
N ALA A 276 -21.82 -10.30 -7.19
CA ALA A 276 -22.84 -9.34 -7.57
C ALA A 276 -22.47 -7.91 -7.16
N TRP A 277 -21.83 -7.75 -5.99
CA TRP A 277 -21.45 -6.45 -5.43
C TRP A 277 -20.17 -5.87 -6.02
N CYS A 278 -19.17 -6.68 -6.41
CA CYS A 278 -17.85 -6.17 -6.78
C CYS A 278 -17.72 -5.66 -8.23
N ASP A 279 -16.78 -4.75 -8.48
CA ASP A 279 -16.32 -4.35 -9.81
C ASP A 279 -15.14 -5.20 -10.28
N VAL A 280 -14.31 -5.66 -9.33
CA VAL A 280 -13.08 -6.43 -9.58
C VAL A 280 -13.07 -7.66 -8.69
N LEU A 281 -12.78 -8.83 -9.27
CA LEU A 281 -12.51 -10.08 -8.57
C LEU A 281 -11.05 -10.50 -8.78
N LEU A 282 -10.29 -10.66 -7.69
CA LEU A 282 -8.93 -11.19 -7.68
C LEU A 282 -8.93 -12.58 -7.04
N MET A 283 -8.76 -13.62 -7.84
CA MET A 283 -8.83 -15.01 -7.39
C MET A 283 -7.45 -15.53 -6.98
N ALA A 284 -6.97 -15.14 -5.79
CA ALA A 284 -5.64 -15.51 -5.29
C ALA A 284 -5.63 -16.66 -4.27
N ALA A 285 -6.79 -17.25 -3.96
CA ALA A 285 -6.88 -18.45 -3.15
C ALA A 285 -6.37 -19.69 -3.91
N ALA A 286 -5.71 -20.59 -3.18
CA ALA A 286 -5.43 -21.93 -3.68
C ALA A 286 -6.59 -22.84 -3.27
N VAL A 287 -7.55 -23.03 -4.18
CA VAL A 287 -8.69 -23.93 -3.99
C VAL A 287 -8.24 -25.35 -4.31
N ALA A 288 -8.59 -26.32 -3.46
CA ALA A 288 -8.32 -27.73 -3.73
C ALA A 288 -9.17 -28.21 -4.92
N ASP A 289 -8.58 -28.96 -5.85
CA ASP A 289 -9.29 -29.46 -7.05
C ASP A 289 -10.23 -30.64 -6.76
N PHE A 290 -9.97 -31.34 -5.66
CA PHE A 290 -10.68 -32.54 -5.26
C PHE A 290 -11.02 -32.52 -3.76
N ARG A 291 -12.15 -33.14 -3.42
CA ARG A 291 -12.60 -33.39 -2.05
C ARG A 291 -12.97 -34.86 -1.84
N PRO A 292 -12.97 -35.36 -0.60
CA PRO A 292 -13.46 -36.70 -0.31
C PRO A 292 -14.93 -36.85 -0.71
N ARG A 293 -15.25 -37.89 -1.49
CA ARG A 293 -16.62 -38.16 -1.94
C ARG A 293 -17.57 -38.43 -0.76
N LYS A 294 -17.05 -39.03 0.32
CA LYS A 294 -17.77 -39.24 1.58
C LYS A 294 -16.90 -38.76 2.73
N LYS A 295 -17.41 -37.79 3.49
CA LYS A 295 -16.82 -37.36 4.77
C LYS A 295 -17.23 -38.35 5.86
N ALA A 296 -16.25 -38.86 6.60
CA ALA A 296 -16.53 -39.73 7.75
C ALA A 296 -17.06 -38.90 8.94
N ALA A 297 -18.10 -39.40 9.62
CA ALA A 297 -18.67 -38.74 10.79
C ALA A 297 -17.76 -38.85 12.04
N SER A 298 -16.88 -39.85 12.07
CA SER A 298 -15.94 -40.11 13.17
C SER A 298 -14.52 -40.28 12.65
N LYS A 299 -13.53 -40.03 13.52
CA LYS A 299 -12.10 -40.23 13.23
C LYS A 299 -11.86 -41.60 12.58
N ILE A 300 -11.28 -41.61 11.39
CA ILE A 300 -10.97 -42.84 10.67
C ILE A 300 -9.92 -43.62 11.48
N LYS A 301 -10.26 -44.85 11.87
CA LYS A 301 -9.39 -45.74 12.65
C LYS A 301 -8.10 -46.04 11.88
N LYS A 302 -7.01 -46.30 12.61
CA LYS A 302 -5.73 -46.69 12.01
C LYS A 302 -5.89 -48.08 11.38
N VAL A 303 -5.66 -48.16 10.07
CA VAL A 303 -5.71 -49.39 9.28
C VAL A 303 -4.40 -49.56 8.51
N ARG A 304 -4.13 -50.76 7.99
CA ARG A 304 -2.91 -51.06 7.23
C ARG A 304 -2.83 -50.23 5.95
N GLU A 305 -3.93 -50.12 5.23
CA GLU A 305 -4.07 -49.37 3.97
C GLU A 305 -5.38 -48.59 4.01
N LEU A 306 -5.36 -47.36 3.49
CA LEU A 306 -6.52 -46.48 3.40
C LEU A 306 -6.69 -46.00 1.95
N SER A 307 -7.81 -46.37 1.33
CA SER A 307 -8.22 -45.85 0.03
C SER A 307 -9.25 -44.75 0.20
N LEU A 308 -9.03 -43.62 -0.48
CA LEU A 308 -9.94 -42.47 -0.46
C LEU A 308 -10.51 -42.25 -1.86
N GLU A 309 -11.84 -42.31 -1.97
CA GLU A 309 -12.53 -41.85 -3.18
C GLU A 309 -12.64 -40.33 -3.15
N LEU A 310 -12.15 -39.69 -4.21
CA LEU A 310 -12.19 -38.24 -4.38
C LEU A 310 -13.13 -37.86 -5.51
N GLU A 311 -13.82 -36.74 -5.33
CA GLU A 311 -14.63 -36.09 -6.36
C GLU A 311 -14.16 -34.65 -6.58
N LYS A 312 -14.49 -34.05 -7.73
CA LYS A 312 -14.09 -32.67 -8.03
C LYS A 312 -14.80 -31.67 -7.10
N THR A 313 -14.08 -30.64 -6.70
CA THR A 313 -14.67 -29.47 -6.04
C THR A 313 -15.34 -28.53 -7.07
N PRO A 314 -16.15 -27.56 -6.61
CA PRO A 314 -16.68 -26.52 -7.49
C PRO A 314 -15.57 -25.68 -8.14
N ASP A 315 -15.65 -25.51 -9.45
CA ASP A 315 -14.80 -24.57 -10.18
C ASP A 315 -15.39 -23.16 -10.08
N ILE A 316 -14.92 -22.42 -9.08
CA ILE A 316 -15.40 -21.06 -8.78
C ILE A 316 -15.33 -20.16 -10.01
N LEU A 317 -14.26 -20.29 -10.82
CA LEU A 317 -14.06 -19.46 -12.00
C LEU A 317 -15.14 -19.73 -13.05
N LEU A 318 -15.38 -21.02 -13.34
CA LEU A 318 -16.44 -21.42 -14.27
C LEU A 318 -17.82 -21.01 -13.80
N GLU A 319 -18.05 -20.99 -12.49
CA GLU A 319 -19.34 -20.60 -11.93
C GLU A 319 -19.62 -19.10 -11.98
N VAL A 320 -18.59 -18.24 -11.83
CA VAL A 320 -18.78 -16.78 -11.89
C VAL A 320 -18.58 -16.18 -13.29
N LYS A 321 -17.91 -16.89 -14.20
CA LYS A 321 -17.65 -16.42 -15.57
C LYS A 321 -18.93 -16.00 -16.32
N PRO A 322 -20.07 -16.73 -16.25
CA PRO A 322 -21.32 -16.31 -16.89
C PRO A 322 -21.92 -15.03 -16.30
N LEU A 323 -21.58 -14.70 -15.05
CA LEU A 323 -22.13 -13.55 -14.32
C LEU A 323 -21.30 -12.27 -14.49
N LYS A 324 -20.21 -12.35 -15.27
CA LYS A 324 -19.16 -11.32 -15.28
C LYS A 324 -19.64 -9.94 -15.72
N GLY A 325 -20.41 -9.86 -16.82
CA GLY A 325 -20.76 -8.58 -17.44
C GLY A 325 -19.52 -7.69 -17.63
N ASN A 326 -19.57 -6.46 -17.11
CA ASN A 326 -18.48 -5.48 -17.19
C ASN A 326 -17.43 -5.59 -16.06
N LYS A 327 -17.47 -6.64 -15.23
CA LYS A 327 -16.57 -6.82 -14.09
C LYS A 327 -15.19 -7.32 -14.55
N ILE A 328 -14.14 -6.89 -13.85
CA ILE A 328 -12.76 -7.35 -14.09
C ILE A 328 -12.50 -8.59 -13.24
N MET A 329 -11.82 -9.59 -13.81
CA MET A 329 -11.44 -10.83 -13.11
C MET A 329 -9.97 -11.13 -13.38
N GLY A 330 -9.20 -11.44 -12.33
CA GLY A 330 -7.76 -11.76 -12.43
C GLY A 330 -7.36 -13.00 -11.63
N LEU A 331 -6.37 -13.75 -12.14
CA LEU A 331 -5.79 -14.95 -11.54
C LEU A 331 -4.26 -14.82 -11.50
N PRO A 332 -3.61 -15.16 -10.37
CA PRO A 332 -2.16 -15.15 -10.28
C PRO A 332 -1.55 -16.39 -10.94
N GLY A 333 -0.55 -16.17 -11.81
CA GLY A 333 0.22 -17.24 -12.48
C GLY A 333 0.28 -17.14 -14.01
N GLY A 334 -0.48 -16.22 -14.61
CA GLY A 334 -0.35 -15.86 -16.01
C GLY A 334 0.77 -14.84 -16.26
N SER A 335 1.28 -14.80 -17.49
CA SER A 335 2.10 -13.71 -18.02
C SER A 335 1.47 -12.34 -17.69
N TRP A 336 2.26 -11.27 -17.53
CA TRP A 336 1.73 -9.91 -17.26
C TRP A 336 0.63 -9.48 -18.25
N THR A 337 0.67 -10.00 -19.47
CA THR A 337 -0.36 -9.87 -20.51
C THR A 337 -1.71 -10.53 -20.16
N GLU A 338 -1.74 -11.61 -19.38
CA GLU A 338 -2.98 -12.28 -18.93
C GLU A 338 -3.67 -11.59 -17.74
N TRP A 339 -2.99 -10.66 -17.05
CA TRP A 339 -3.58 -9.87 -15.97
C TRP A 339 -4.54 -8.77 -16.47
N LEU A 340 -4.51 -8.44 -17.76
CA LEU A 340 -5.28 -7.35 -18.39
C LEU A 340 -6.22 -7.79 -19.51
N TYR A 341 -6.25 -9.06 -19.91
CA TYR A 341 -7.32 -9.52 -20.79
C TYR A 341 -8.58 -9.62 -19.96
N PHE A 342 -9.47 -8.65 -20.06
CA PHE A 342 -10.90 -8.83 -20.31
C PHE A 342 -11.63 -7.48 -20.27
N SER A 343 -11.06 -6.45 -20.89
CA SER A 343 -11.68 -5.15 -21.12
C SER A 343 -12.14 -4.94 -22.57
N GLU A 344 -12.10 -5.97 -23.43
CA GLU A 344 -12.60 -5.84 -24.80
C GLU A 344 -13.99 -6.49 -24.98
N PRO A 345 -14.98 -5.74 -25.50
CA PRO A 345 -16.25 -6.31 -25.93
C PRO A 345 -16.05 -7.19 -27.17
N GLU A 346 -16.92 -8.19 -27.32
CA GLU A 346 -16.92 -9.21 -28.38
C GLU A 346 -16.66 -8.65 -29.78
N SER A 347 -15.50 -8.95 -30.37
CA SER A 347 -15.37 -9.11 -31.83
C SER A 347 -14.03 -9.75 -32.23
N ARG A 348 -13.80 -11.04 -31.95
CA ARG A 348 -12.86 -11.84 -32.75
C ARG A 348 -13.41 -13.25 -32.97
N THR A 349 -13.59 -13.57 -34.24
CA THR A 349 -14.03 -14.85 -34.80
C THR A 349 -13.23 -16.05 -34.26
N PRO A 350 -13.84 -17.24 -34.16
CA PRO A 350 -13.21 -18.39 -33.52
C PRO A 350 -12.05 -18.90 -34.38
N ARG A 351 -10.83 -18.86 -33.83
CA ARG A 351 -9.71 -19.60 -34.41
C ARG A 351 -9.98 -21.10 -34.22
N LYS A 352 -10.04 -21.81 -35.34
CA LYS A 352 -10.10 -23.28 -35.41
C LYS A 352 -9.01 -23.92 -34.54
N SER A 353 -9.40 -24.97 -33.84
CA SER A 353 -8.53 -25.87 -33.08
C SER A 353 -7.38 -26.43 -33.93
N PRO A 354 -6.16 -26.58 -33.39
CA PRO A 354 -5.24 -27.59 -33.86
C PRO A 354 -5.39 -28.86 -33.02
N GLU A 355 -5.67 -29.95 -33.71
CA GLU A 355 -5.65 -31.32 -33.23
C GLU A 355 -4.31 -31.71 -32.58
N ALA A 356 -4.43 -32.62 -31.61
CA ALA A 356 -3.50 -33.69 -31.25
C ALA A 356 -1.99 -33.48 -31.52
N LYS A 357 -1.22 -33.27 -30.44
CA LYS A 357 0.09 -33.92 -30.31
C LYS A 357 0.26 -34.47 -28.89
N ASP A 358 0.12 -35.79 -28.82
CA ASP A 358 0.79 -36.64 -27.83
C ASP A 358 2.22 -36.15 -27.55
N LYS A 359 2.59 -36.09 -26.27
CA LYS A 359 3.93 -36.48 -25.83
C LYS A 359 3.98 -36.83 -24.34
N LYS A 360 4.00 -38.15 -24.17
CA LYS A 360 4.42 -39.02 -23.07
C LYS A 360 5.28 -38.42 -21.95
N TRP A 361 4.93 -38.88 -20.75
CA TRP A 361 5.71 -39.00 -19.52
C TRP A 361 7.07 -39.70 -19.72
N ALA A 362 8.14 -39.17 -19.08
CA ALA A 362 9.22 -39.86 -18.35
C ALA A 362 10.60 -39.14 -18.43
N ASN A 363 10.97 -38.45 -17.34
CA ASN A 363 12.20 -38.48 -16.51
C ASN A 363 13.57 -38.99 -17.07
N PRO A 364 14.73 -38.80 -16.40
CA PRO A 364 15.28 -37.74 -15.53
C PRO A 364 16.76 -37.35 -15.86
N GLN A 365 17.35 -36.42 -15.08
CA GLN A 365 18.80 -36.17 -14.85
C GLN A 365 19.68 -35.57 -15.99
N ARG A 366 20.11 -34.31 -15.80
CA ARG A 366 21.50 -33.85 -15.55
C ARG A 366 21.68 -32.38 -15.95
N TYR A 367 22.28 -31.63 -15.01
CA TYR A 367 22.71 -30.23 -15.00
C TYR A 367 21.63 -29.15 -14.91
#